data_AF-A0A9D9D3J4-F1
#
_entry.id   AF-A0A9D9D3J4-F1
#
_cell.length_a   1.000
_cell.length_b   1.000
_cell.length_c   1.000
_cell.angle_alpha   90.00
_cell.angle_beta   90.00
_cell.angle_gamma   90.00
#
_symmetry.space_group_name_H-M   'P 1'
#
loop_
_entity.id
_entity.type
_entity.pdbx_description
1 polymer ?
#
loop_
_entity_poly.entity_id
_entity_poly.type
_entity_poly.pdbx_seq_one_letter_code
_entity_poly.pdbx_strand_id
1 'polypeptide(L)'
;MIFFKTPEFWYKDPGLLRKLCLKPISEIYRAISNYRYHLPCNVSLFGKKVIAVGGITIGGSGKTVVVSSICKILKENNKKFAILSRGYGRKSSEALKVDNNIHSYEDVGDEPLMLSRQFDVFVGKDRAETADMAENVIDSCEYLILDDGLTQKYLEPTKKIIVVNNDQLFGNGEMFPLGPNRLDFNEIKSDIDALLVLKREGDDNIPSFGDIPVCCGNIKQNFDNISGRLMVFCGLGYPQKFFQIFSNFEVAKTIAFPDHYPYKDEEVSGMLEEAFRLRAQLVTTEKDLMRIPKKYWSQIKTVGVDIIWESPIDFLFDF
;
A
#
# COMPACT_ATOMS: atom_id res chain seq x y z
N MET A 1 -22.77 -1.40 10.40
CA MET A 1 -21.87 -1.72 9.27
C MET A 1 -20.92 -2.80 9.77
N ILE A 2 -20.93 -3.97 9.16
CA ILE A 2 -20.21 -5.16 9.67
C ILE A 2 -18.71 -5.00 9.40
N PHE A 3 -17.90 -5.10 10.45
CA PHE A 3 -16.44 -5.13 10.37
C PHE A 3 -15.99 -6.32 9.53
N PHE A 4 -15.35 -6.10 8.38
CA PHE A 4 -14.61 -7.17 7.71
C PHE A 4 -13.19 -7.23 8.28
N LYS A 5 -13.06 -7.71 9.53
CA LYS A 5 -11.78 -8.27 10.01
C LYS A 5 -11.46 -9.42 9.06
N THR A 6 -10.24 -9.45 8.50
CA THR A 6 -9.81 -10.60 7.68
C THR A 6 -10.04 -11.88 8.48
N PRO A 7 -10.71 -12.90 7.93
CA PRO A 7 -11.04 -14.09 8.68
C PRO A 7 -9.79 -14.76 9.26
N GLU A 8 -9.83 -15.14 10.54
CA GLU A 8 -8.66 -15.76 11.19
C GLU A 8 -8.23 -17.06 10.53
N PHE A 9 -9.17 -17.78 9.92
CA PHE A 9 -8.92 -19.01 9.19
C PHE A 9 -8.13 -18.81 7.88
N TRP A 10 -7.91 -17.57 7.43
CA TRP A 10 -6.98 -17.28 6.35
C TRP A 10 -5.53 -17.45 6.76
N TYR A 11 -5.22 -17.45 8.06
CA TYR A 11 -3.86 -17.55 8.60
C TYR A 11 -3.67 -18.77 9.51
N LYS A 12 -4.69 -19.64 9.58
CA LYS A 12 -4.72 -20.87 10.38
C LYS A 12 -5.40 -21.97 9.56
N ASP A 13 -5.44 -23.20 10.06
CA ASP A 13 -6.22 -24.25 9.40
C ASP A 13 -7.72 -23.89 9.38
N PRO A 14 -8.37 -23.82 8.19
CA PRO A 14 -9.78 -23.45 8.12
C PRO A 14 -10.74 -24.53 8.65
N GLY A 15 -10.25 -25.75 8.83
CA GLY A 15 -11.05 -26.90 9.25
C GLY A 15 -11.91 -27.48 8.12
N LEU A 16 -12.35 -28.73 8.31
CA LEU A 16 -12.95 -29.54 7.24
C LEU A 16 -14.21 -28.90 6.63
N LEU A 17 -15.14 -28.41 7.46
CA LEU A 17 -16.39 -27.84 6.98
C LEU A 17 -16.18 -26.62 6.07
N ARG A 18 -15.28 -25.70 6.45
CA ARG A 18 -14.98 -24.52 5.63
C ARG A 18 -14.28 -24.91 4.34
N LYS A 19 -13.36 -25.87 4.37
CA LYS A 19 -12.72 -26.42 3.17
C LYS A 19 -13.77 -26.97 2.20
N LEU A 20 -14.67 -27.83 2.68
CA LEU A 20 -15.72 -28.41 1.83
C LEU A 20 -16.64 -27.35 1.20
N CYS A 21 -17.04 -26.33 1.97
CA CYS A 21 -17.96 -25.30 1.48
C CYS A 21 -17.29 -24.24 0.58
N LEU A 22 -16.07 -23.79 0.92
CA LEU A 22 -15.44 -22.64 0.26
C LEU A 22 -14.45 -23.04 -0.83
N LYS A 23 -13.92 -24.28 -0.83
CA LYS A 23 -12.96 -24.73 -1.85
C LYS A 23 -13.54 -24.61 -3.26
N PRO A 24 -14.76 -25.09 -3.58
CA PRO A 24 -15.31 -24.95 -4.94
C PRO A 24 -15.39 -23.49 -5.42
N ILE A 25 -15.77 -22.57 -4.52
CA ILE A 25 -15.84 -21.14 -4.82
C ILE A 25 -14.44 -20.57 -5.04
N SER A 26 -13.46 -20.99 -4.24
CA SER A 26 -12.06 -20.56 -4.36
C SER A 26 -11.41 -21.06 -5.65
N GLU A 27 -11.80 -22.25 -6.12
CA GLU A 27 -11.36 -22.79 -7.41
C GLU A 27 -11.92 -22.02 -8.60
N ILE A 28 -13.20 -21.64 -8.54
CA ILE A 28 -13.80 -20.76 -9.56
C ILE A 28 -13.09 -19.39 -9.55
N TYR A 29 -12.85 -18.83 -8.36
CA TYR A 29 -12.13 -17.57 -8.23
C TYR A 29 -10.71 -17.69 -8.80
N ARG A 30 -10.00 -18.79 -8.54
CA ARG A 30 -8.68 -19.08 -9.09
C ARG A 30 -8.71 -19.09 -10.61
N ALA A 31 -9.64 -19.82 -11.23
CA ALA A 31 -9.77 -19.88 -12.68
C ALA A 31 -9.99 -18.48 -13.29
N ILE A 32 -10.89 -17.68 -12.69
CA ILE A 32 -11.15 -16.30 -13.16
C ILE A 32 -9.92 -15.41 -12.96
N SER A 33 -9.24 -15.53 -11.82
CA SER A 33 -8.03 -14.77 -11.51
C SER A 33 -6.92 -15.06 -12.52
N ASN A 34 -6.62 -16.34 -12.76
CA ASN A 34 -5.59 -16.76 -13.70
C ASN A 34 -5.94 -16.32 -15.12
N TYR A 35 -7.20 -16.50 -15.53
CA TYR A 35 -7.68 -15.99 -16.83
C TYR A 35 -7.46 -14.47 -16.96
N ARG A 36 -7.80 -13.69 -15.93
CA ARG A 36 -7.62 -12.23 -15.94
C ARG A 36 -6.16 -11.80 -15.93
N TYR A 37 -5.29 -12.53 -15.24
CA TYR A 37 -3.86 -12.26 -15.18
C TYR A 37 -3.21 -12.42 -16.55
N HIS A 38 -3.60 -13.47 -17.29
CA HIS A 38 -3.09 -13.79 -18.62
C HIS A 38 -3.80 -13.05 -19.76
N LEU A 39 -4.70 -12.12 -19.46
CA LEU A 39 -5.24 -11.24 -20.49
C LEU A 39 -4.10 -10.37 -21.05
N PRO A 40 -3.96 -10.26 -22.38
CA PRO A 40 -2.88 -9.49 -22.97
C PRO A 40 -2.98 -8.02 -22.56
N CYS A 41 -1.82 -7.38 -22.41
CA CYS A 41 -1.75 -5.94 -22.24
C CYS A 41 -1.99 -5.24 -23.59
N ASN A 42 -2.73 -4.14 -23.54
CA ASN A 42 -3.13 -3.42 -24.75
C ASN A 42 -2.03 -2.48 -25.29
N VAL A 43 -1.13 -2.00 -24.43
CA VAL A 43 -0.08 -1.04 -24.79
C VAL A 43 1.25 -1.46 -24.19
N SER A 44 2.30 -1.37 -25.00
CA SER A 44 3.70 -1.49 -24.56
C SER A 44 4.43 -0.19 -24.93
N LEU A 45 5.02 0.48 -23.95
CA LEU A 45 5.70 1.77 -24.15
C LEU A 45 7.17 1.50 -24.47
N PHE A 46 7.50 1.58 -25.75
CA PHE A 46 8.86 1.31 -26.23
C PHE A 46 9.88 2.26 -25.57
N GLY A 47 10.93 1.69 -24.96
CA GLY A 47 12.01 2.44 -24.32
C GLY A 47 11.72 2.97 -22.91
N LYS A 48 10.54 2.72 -22.34
CA LYS A 48 10.20 3.09 -20.96
C LYS A 48 10.45 1.96 -19.99
N LYS A 49 10.87 2.32 -18.77
CA LYS A 49 11.14 1.39 -17.68
C LYS A 49 9.90 1.28 -16.79
N VAL A 50 9.04 0.30 -17.08
CA VAL A 50 7.77 0.13 -16.35
C VAL A 50 7.95 -0.91 -15.24
N ILE A 51 7.84 -0.48 -13.99
CA ILE A 51 7.94 -1.35 -12.81
C ILE A 51 6.56 -1.50 -12.18
N ALA A 52 6.01 -2.72 -12.20
CA ALA A 52 4.79 -3.03 -11.47
C ALA A 52 5.09 -3.52 -10.06
N VAL A 53 4.54 -2.83 -9.06
CA VAL A 53 4.58 -3.26 -7.67
C VAL A 53 3.19 -3.75 -7.28
N GLY A 54 3.09 -4.95 -6.70
CA GLY A 54 1.82 -5.44 -6.20
C GLY A 54 1.97 -6.53 -5.15
N GLY A 55 0.85 -6.98 -4.61
CA GLY A 55 0.79 -8.07 -3.64
C GLY A 55 -0.21 -9.12 -4.11
N ILE A 56 -0.05 -10.36 -3.66
CA ILE A 56 -0.93 -11.46 -4.08
C ILE A 56 -2.05 -11.75 -3.09
N THR A 57 -2.04 -11.12 -1.91
CA THR A 57 -3.06 -11.29 -0.87
C THR A 57 -4.04 -10.12 -0.82
N ILE A 58 -5.26 -10.40 -0.35
CA ILE A 58 -6.24 -9.39 0.02
C ILE A 58 -5.86 -8.81 1.38
N GLY A 59 -5.45 -7.55 1.39
CA GLY A 59 -5.03 -6.84 2.59
C GLY A 59 -3.82 -5.93 2.37
N GLY A 60 -3.34 -5.34 3.46
CA GLY A 60 -2.20 -4.43 3.46
C GLY A 60 -0.86 -5.16 3.38
N SER A 61 -0.42 -5.47 2.16
CA SER A 61 0.93 -6.03 1.89
C SER A 61 2.07 -5.01 2.08
N GLY A 62 1.77 -3.73 2.32
CA GLY A 62 2.79 -2.66 2.41
C GLY A 62 3.28 -2.12 1.06
N LYS A 63 2.55 -2.42 -0.03
CA LYS A 63 2.87 -1.95 -1.41
C LYS A 63 3.17 -0.46 -1.47
N THR A 64 2.31 0.38 -0.92
CA THR A 64 2.45 1.84 -0.97
C THR A 64 3.75 2.31 -0.31
N VAL A 65 4.18 1.64 0.77
CA VAL A 65 5.44 1.93 1.45
C VAL A 65 6.63 1.50 0.58
N VAL A 66 6.55 0.34 -0.09
CA VAL A 66 7.56 -0.11 -1.05
C VAL A 66 7.65 0.83 -2.26
N VAL A 67 6.52 1.24 -2.84
CA VAL A 67 6.47 2.23 -3.91
C VAL A 67 7.16 3.53 -3.49
N SER A 68 6.83 4.04 -2.30
CA SER A 68 7.51 5.21 -1.72
C SER A 68 9.02 5.01 -1.61
N SER A 69 9.46 3.86 -1.09
CA SER A 69 10.89 3.53 -0.94
C SER A 69 11.63 3.46 -2.29
N ILE A 70 11.05 2.79 -3.29
CA ILE A 70 11.60 2.74 -4.66
C ILE A 70 11.72 4.16 -5.24
N CYS A 71 10.68 4.98 -5.08
CA CYS A 71 10.67 6.36 -5.55
C CYS A 71 11.69 7.26 -4.84
N LYS A 72 11.97 7.03 -3.54
CA LYS A 72 13.06 7.72 -2.83
C LYS A 72 14.42 7.40 -3.44
N ILE A 73 14.70 6.11 -3.71
CA ILE A 73 15.95 5.68 -4.34
C ILE A 73 16.10 6.30 -5.74
N LEU A 74 15.05 6.27 -6.56
CA LEU A 74 15.06 6.91 -7.88
C LEU A 74 15.33 8.42 -7.79
N LYS A 75 14.70 9.11 -6.82
CA LYS A 75 14.87 10.54 -6.59
C LYS A 75 16.30 10.88 -6.14
N GLU A 76 16.87 10.09 -5.23
CA GLU A 76 18.26 10.23 -4.77
C GLU A 76 19.27 10.04 -5.91
N ASN A 77 18.95 9.17 -6.87
CA ASN A 77 19.73 8.95 -8.09
C ASN A 77 19.38 9.91 -9.25
N ASN A 78 18.66 11.00 -8.96
CA ASN A 78 18.24 12.02 -9.93
C ASN A 78 17.46 11.47 -11.15
N LYS A 79 16.75 10.35 -10.98
CA LYS A 79 15.92 9.76 -12.04
C LYS A 79 14.57 10.45 -12.12
N LYS A 80 14.05 10.60 -13.34
CA LYS A 80 12.71 11.14 -13.60
C LYS A 80 11.71 9.99 -13.67
N PHE A 81 10.63 10.09 -12.90
CA PHE A 81 9.65 9.02 -12.81
C PHE A 81 8.25 9.55 -12.52
N ALA A 82 7.24 8.71 -12.76
CA ALA A 82 5.86 8.94 -12.37
C ALA A 82 5.28 7.71 -11.66
N ILE A 83 4.42 7.95 -10.66
CA ILE A 83 3.62 6.89 -10.03
C ILE A 83 2.26 6.83 -10.71
N LEU A 84 1.86 5.66 -11.18
CA LEU A 84 0.56 5.42 -11.82
C LEU A 84 -0.30 4.54 -10.92
N SER A 85 -1.34 5.12 -10.30
CA SER A 85 -2.23 4.42 -9.37
C SER A 85 -3.68 4.42 -9.85
N ARG A 86 -4.52 3.54 -9.27
CA ARG A 86 -5.91 3.38 -9.73
C ARG A 86 -6.81 4.44 -9.13
N GLY A 87 -6.38 4.98 -7.99
CA GLY A 87 -7.23 5.76 -7.11
C GLY A 87 -8.36 4.91 -6.54
N TYR A 88 -8.04 3.86 -5.81
CA TYR A 88 -9.08 3.02 -5.19
C TYR A 88 -9.98 3.87 -4.28
N GLY A 89 -11.30 3.68 -4.38
CA GLY A 89 -12.29 4.39 -3.56
C GLY A 89 -12.65 5.81 -4.04
N ARG A 90 -12.06 6.30 -5.14
CA ARG A 90 -12.39 7.63 -5.68
C ARG A 90 -13.72 7.67 -6.45
N LYS A 91 -14.31 8.86 -6.56
CA LYS A 91 -15.60 9.11 -7.23
C LYS A 91 -15.52 9.08 -8.76
N SER A 92 -14.49 9.69 -9.35
CA SER A 92 -14.31 9.75 -10.81
C SER A 92 -13.33 8.70 -11.33
N SER A 93 -13.59 8.10 -12.50
CA SER A 93 -12.65 7.19 -13.14
C SER A 93 -11.67 7.84 -14.11
N GLU A 94 -11.77 9.15 -14.34
CA GLU A 94 -10.95 9.89 -15.31
C GLU A 94 -9.48 9.91 -14.93
N ALA A 95 -8.60 9.98 -15.93
CA ALA A 95 -7.17 10.17 -15.71
C ALA A 95 -6.91 11.61 -15.26
N LEU A 96 -6.09 11.78 -14.21
CA LEU A 96 -5.64 13.10 -13.78
C LEU A 96 -4.31 13.03 -13.02
N LYS A 97 -3.57 14.14 -13.02
CA LYS A 97 -2.44 14.38 -12.12
C LYS A 97 -2.95 14.81 -10.75
N VAL A 98 -2.48 14.15 -9.69
CA VAL A 98 -2.89 14.47 -8.33
C VAL A 98 -2.26 15.81 -7.89
N ASP A 99 -3.07 16.75 -7.43
CA ASP A 99 -2.65 18.01 -6.82
C ASP A 99 -3.18 18.10 -5.38
N ASN A 100 -2.28 18.16 -4.40
CA ASN A 100 -2.62 18.26 -2.97
C ASN A 100 -3.32 19.56 -2.57
N ASN A 101 -3.29 20.60 -3.40
CA ASN A 101 -4.00 21.85 -3.10
C ASN A 101 -5.47 21.76 -3.52
N ILE A 102 -5.75 21.03 -4.59
CA ILE A 102 -7.08 20.98 -5.22
C ILE A 102 -7.84 19.70 -4.80
N HIS A 103 -7.20 18.54 -4.89
CA HIS A 103 -7.88 17.25 -4.74
C HIS A 103 -7.97 16.78 -3.29
N SER A 104 -9.02 16.02 -3.00
CA SER A 104 -9.28 15.30 -1.76
C SER A 104 -9.12 13.79 -1.96
N TYR A 105 -9.16 13.01 -0.86
CA TYR A 105 -9.09 11.54 -0.96
C TYR A 105 -10.31 10.95 -1.70
N GLU A 106 -11.44 11.66 -1.76
CA GLU A 106 -12.61 11.23 -2.53
C GLU A 106 -12.38 11.40 -4.05
N ASP A 107 -11.50 12.31 -4.45
CA ASP A 107 -11.20 12.59 -5.86
C ASP A 107 -10.14 11.64 -6.41
N VAL A 108 -9.17 11.25 -5.59
CA VAL A 108 -7.98 10.52 -6.05
C VAL A 108 -7.65 9.25 -5.26
N GLY A 109 -8.31 9.00 -4.14
CA GLY A 109 -7.96 7.95 -3.19
C GLY A 109 -6.97 8.43 -2.12
N ASP A 110 -6.93 7.74 -0.98
CA ASP A 110 -6.08 8.09 0.16
C ASP A 110 -4.58 7.82 -0.13
N GLU A 111 -4.24 6.66 -0.68
CA GLU A 111 -2.84 6.31 -0.99
C GLU A 111 -2.20 7.19 -2.07
N PRO A 112 -2.87 7.51 -3.21
CA PRO A 112 -2.32 8.45 -4.19
C PRO A 112 -2.22 9.88 -3.66
N LEU A 113 -3.16 10.34 -2.83
CA LEU A 113 -3.07 11.65 -2.18
C LEU A 113 -1.86 11.71 -1.23
N MET A 114 -1.63 10.64 -0.48
CA MET A 114 -0.47 10.54 0.42
C MET A 114 0.85 10.58 -0.35
N LEU A 115 1.01 9.75 -1.39
CA LEU A 115 2.22 9.68 -2.22
C LEU A 115 2.50 11.00 -2.96
N SER A 116 1.46 11.72 -3.39
CA SER A 116 1.61 12.96 -4.15
C SER A 116 2.16 14.13 -3.33
N ARG A 117 2.29 13.96 -2.01
CA ARG A 117 2.98 14.93 -1.14
C ARG A 117 4.49 14.95 -1.38
N GLN A 118 5.05 13.90 -1.97
CA GLN A 118 6.50 13.75 -2.17
C GLN A 118 6.90 13.51 -3.64
N PHE A 119 5.96 13.00 -4.45
CA PHE A 119 6.22 12.52 -5.82
C PHE A 119 5.11 12.95 -6.79
N ASP A 120 5.39 12.87 -8.09
CA ASP A 120 4.35 13.05 -9.11
C ASP A 120 3.51 11.77 -9.25
N VAL A 121 2.20 11.90 -8.99
CA VAL A 121 1.25 10.78 -9.00
C VAL A 121 0.13 11.06 -10.00
N PHE A 122 -0.20 10.06 -10.81
CA PHE A 122 -1.29 10.08 -11.76
C PHE A 122 -2.27 8.97 -11.42
N VAL A 123 -3.56 9.31 -11.39
CA VAL A 123 -4.62 8.35 -11.08
C VAL A 123 -5.54 8.17 -12.28
N GLY A 124 -5.86 6.93 -12.61
CA GLY A 124 -6.67 6.58 -13.79
C GLY A 124 -7.16 5.15 -13.70
N LYS A 125 -8.21 4.77 -14.44
CA LYS A 125 -8.51 3.34 -14.60
C LYS A 125 -7.56 2.71 -15.64
N ASP A 126 -7.33 3.42 -16.72
CA ASP A 126 -6.43 3.03 -17.80
C ASP A 126 -5.01 3.52 -17.46
N ARG A 127 -4.06 2.58 -17.41
CA ARG A 127 -2.66 2.91 -17.07
C ARG A 127 -1.89 3.47 -18.25
N ALA A 128 -2.26 3.14 -19.48
CA ALA A 128 -1.65 3.72 -20.66
C ALA A 128 -2.01 5.20 -20.75
N GLU A 129 -3.29 5.55 -20.53
CA GLU A 129 -3.74 6.94 -20.50
C GLU A 129 -3.00 7.78 -19.43
N THR A 130 -2.82 7.23 -18.22
CA THR A 130 -2.06 7.94 -17.18
C THR A 130 -0.56 8.02 -17.48
N ALA A 131 -0.01 7.05 -18.21
CA ALA A 131 1.39 7.09 -18.64
C ALA A 131 1.60 8.18 -19.70
N ASP A 132 0.73 8.25 -20.70
CA ASP A 132 0.75 9.31 -21.73
C ASP A 132 0.63 10.69 -21.07
N MET A 133 -0.26 10.85 -20.10
CA MET A 133 -0.38 12.09 -19.33
C MET A 133 0.92 12.41 -18.56
N ALA A 134 1.53 11.41 -17.92
CA ALA A 134 2.77 11.60 -17.17
C ALA A 134 3.92 12.02 -18.08
N GLU A 135 4.02 11.44 -19.27
CA GLU A 135 5.06 11.78 -20.27
C GLU A 135 4.92 13.20 -20.82
N ASN A 136 3.69 13.69 -20.94
CA ASN A 136 3.44 15.07 -21.36
C ASN A 136 3.71 16.11 -20.26
N VAL A 137 3.69 15.70 -18.99
CA VAL A 137 3.87 16.61 -17.84
C VAL A 137 5.31 16.56 -17.30
N ILE A 138 5.98 15.41 -17.40
CA ILE A 138 7.32 15.20 -16.87
C ILE A 138 8.29 15.01 -18.02
N ASP A 139 9.06 16.06 -18.30
CA ASP A 139 10.11 16.03 -19.30
C ASP A 139 11.08 14.86 -19.04
N SER A 140 11.29 14.06 -20.09
CA SER A 140 12.20 12.90 -20.06
C SER A 140 11.89 11.90 -18.93
N CYS A 141 10.60 11.66 -18.63
CA CYS A 141 10.17 10.60 -17.71
C CYS A 141 10.76 9.23 -18.11
N GLU A 142 11.64 8.68 -17.28
CA GLU A 142 12.41 7.45 -17.55
C GLU A 142 11.69 6.22 -16.97
N TYR A 143 11.13 6.34 -15.77
CA TYR A 143 10.48 5.24 -15.05
C TYR A 143 8.99 5.48 -14.81
N LEU A 144 8.18 4.44 -15.00
CA LEU A 144 6.76 4.42 -14.63
C LEU A 144 6.55 3.36 -13.55
N ILE A 145 6.11 3.79 -12.37
CA ILE A 145 5.91 2.91 -11.22
C ILE A 145 4.42 2.63 -11.06
N LEU A 146 3.99 1.40 -11.33
CA LEU A 146 2.60 1.01 -11.20
C LEU A 146 2.32 0.58 -9.77
N ASP A 147 1.53 1.38 -9.06
CA ASP A 147 1.00 1.02 -7.74
C ASP A 147 -0.20 0.06 -7.91
N ASP A 148 -0.08 -1.11 -7.30
CA ASP A 148 -0.97 -2.28 -7.44
C ASP A 148 -1.10 -2.79 -8.90
N GLY A 149 0.02 -2.84 -9.62
CA GLY A 149 0.07 -3.05 -11.07
C GLY A 149 0.16 -4.50 -11.57
N LEU A 150 0.15 -5.52 -10.70
CA LEU A 150 0.40 -6.91 -11.14
C LEU A 150 -0.68 -7.48 -12.07
N THR A 151 -1.93 -7.00 -11.98
CA THR A 151 -3.08 -7.53 -12.74
C THR A 151 -3.69 -6.51 -13.69
N GLN A 152 -3.05 -5.36 -13.89
CA GLN A 152 -3.57 -4.39 -14.85
C GLN A 152 -3.20 -4.83 -16.27
N LYS A 153 -4.04 -4.46 -17.24
CA LYS A 153 -3.99 -4.95 -18.62
C LYS A 153 -3.80 -3.84 -19.65
N TYR A 154 -3.51 -2.64 -19.17
CA TYR A 154 -3.51 -1.45 -20.01
C TYR A 154 -2.10 -1.16 -20.50
N LEU A 155 -1.11 -1.28 -19.61
CA LEU A 155 0.29 -0.97 -19.87
C LEU A 155 1.18 -2.14 -19.48
N GLU A 156 1.93 -2.71 -20.41
CA GLU A 156 2.81 -3.85 -20.12
C GLU A 156 3.96 -3.47 -19.17
N PRO A 157 4.09 -4.13 -17.99
CA PRO A 157 5.25 -3.93 -17.12
C PRO A 157 6.49 -4.63 -17.69
N THR A 158 7.63 -3.95 -17.67
CA THR A 158 8.93 -4.56 -17.99
C THR A 158 9.50 -5.35 -16.81
N LYS A 159 9.19 -4.93 -15.58
CA LYS A 159 9.50 -5.67 -14.35
C LYS A 159 8.26 -5.79 -13.46
N LYS A 160 8.05 -6.97 -12.87
CA LYS A 160 6.98 -7.25 -11.91
C LYS A 160 7.58 -7.64 -10.56
N ILE A 161 7.19 -6.91 -9.52
CA ILE A 161 7.68 -7.06 -8.16
C ILE A 161 6.50 -7.42 -7.26
N ILE A 162 6.65 -8.52 -6.52
CA ILE A 162 5.71 -8.90 -5.47
C ILE A 162 6.19 -8.37 -4.13
N VAL A 163 5.29 -7.74 -3.38
CA VAL A 163 5.50 -7.34 -1.99
C VAL A 163 4.79 -8.31 -1.06
N VAL A 164 5.54 -8.82 -0.09
CA VAL A 164 5.07 -9.78 0.92
C VAL A 164 5.29 -9.19 2.31
N ASN A 165 4.31 -9.26 3.18
CA ASN A 165 4.48 -8.93 4.60
C ASN A 165 4.75 -10.23 5.37
N ASN A 166 5.88 -10.32 6.09
CA ASN A 166 6.30 -11.54 6.77
C ASN A 166 5.33 -11.99 7.88
N ASP A 167 4.62 -11.04 8.53
CA ASP A 167 3.58 -11.35 9.54
C ASP A 167 2.45 -12.22 8.95
N GLN A 168 2.21 -12.13 7.63
CA GLN A 168 1.03 -12.69 6.95
C GLN A 168 1.39 -13.69 5.85
N LEU A 169 2.54 -13.52 5.21
CA LEU A 169 2.98 -14.25 4.03
C LEU A 169 1.82 -14.40 3.03
N PHE A 170 1.54 -15.64 2.60
CA PHE A 170 0.41 -16.00 1.74
C PHE A 170 -0.74 -16.66 2.54
N GLY A 171 -0.77 -16.43 3.86
CA GLY A 171 -1.70 -17.06 4.79
C GLY A 171 -1.64 -18.58 4.75
N ASN A 172 -2.80 -19.22 4.66
CA ASN A 172 -2.95 -20.67 4.53
C ASN A 172 -2.65 -21.19 3.10
N GLY A 173 -2.20 -20.33 2.18
CA GLY A 173 -1.88 -20.67 0.80
C GLY A 173 -3.09 -20.81 -0.13
N GLU A 174 -4.31 -20.71 0.39
CA GLU A 174 -5.54 -20.90 -0.38
C GLU A 174 -6.00 -19.61 -1.07
N MET A 175 -6.69 -19.77 -2.20
CA MET A 175 -7.31 -18.66 -2.93
C MET A 175 -8.54 -18.12 -2.21
N PHE A 176 -8.87 -16.86 -2.44
CA PHE A 176 -10.10 -16.25 -1.93
C PHE A 176 -11.35 -17.00 -2.42
N PRO A 177 -12.37 -17.24 -1.57
CA PRO A 177 -12.49 -16.83 -0.16
C PRO A 177 -11.99 -17.84 0.90
N LEU A 178 -11.49 -19.02 0.52
CA LEU A 178 -10.97 -20.00 1.49
C LEU A 178 -9.67 -19.53 2.16
N GLY A 179 -8.86 -18.75 1.45
CA GLY A 179 -7.69 -18.07 1.96
C GLY A 179 -7.60 -16.61 1.49
N PRO A 180 -6.48 -15.94 1.77
CA PRO A 180 -6.33 -14.52 1.46
C PRO A 180 -5.86 -14.26 0.03
N ASN A 181 -5.44 -15.28 -0.73
CA ASN A 181 -4.76 -15.06 -2.01
C ASN A 181 -5.75 -14.61 -3.10
N ARG A 182 -5.50 -13.43 -3.67
CA ARG A 182 -6.19 -12.91 -4.87
C ARG A 182 -5.49 -13.31 -6.17
N LEU A 183 -4.25 -13.79 -6.11
CA LEU A 183 -3.48 -14.33 -7.23
C LEU A 183 -2.82 -15.63 -6.79
N ASP A 184 -2.76 -16.62 -7.69
CA ASP A 184 -2.06 -17.87 -7.44
C ASP A 184 -0.57 -17.67 -7.68
N PHE A 185 0.24 -17.74 -6.62
CA PHE A 185 1.68 -17.58 -6.71
C PHE A 185 2.33 -18.59 -7.66
N ASN A 186 1.87 -19.84 -7.66
CA ASN A 186 2.45 -20.88 -8.51
C ASN A 186 2.17 -20.65 -9.99
N GLU A 187 1.06 -19.98 -10.30
CA GLU A 187 0.71 -19.59 -11.67
C GLU A 187 1.62 -18.48 -12.17
N ILE A 188 1.86 -17.45 -11.35
CA ILE A 188 2.51 -16.23 -11.81
C ILE A 188 4.02 -16.20 -11.58
N LYS A 189 4.57 -17.11 -10.77
CA LYS A 189 5.97 -17.05 -10.30
C LYS A 189 7.03 -16.93 -11.40
N SER A 190 6.78 -17.48 -12.58
CA SER A 190 7.70 -17.40 -13.73
C SER A 190 7.83 -16.00 -14.30
N ASP A 191 6.84 -15.14 -14.05
CA ASP A 191 6.72 -13.80 -14.61
C ASP A 191 7.19 -12.73 -13.60
N ILE A 192 7.73 -13.14 -12.46
CA ILE A 192 8.09 -12.24 -11.35
C ILE A 192 9.61 -12.09 -11.28
N ASP A 193 10.08 -10.85 -11.34
CA ASP A 193 11.50 -10.52 -11.30
C ASP A 193 12.07 -10.48 -9.88
N ALA A 194 11.23 -10.14 -8.89
CA ALA A 194 11.67 -10.04 -7.50
C ALA A 194 10.52 -10.16 -6.50
N LEU A 195 10.85 -10.65 -5.31
CA LEU A 195 10.03 -10.56 -4.11
C LEU A 195 10.68 -9.62 -3.09
N LEU A 196 9.91 -8.65 -2.62
CA LEU A 196 10.29 -7.75 -1.54
C LEU A 196 9.52 -8.15 -0.28
N VAL A 197 10.25 -8.65 0.71
CA VAL A 197 9.66 -9.12 1.97
C VAL A 197 9.83 -8.06 3.03
N LEU A 198 8.71 -7.51 3.49
CA LEU A 198 8.67 -6.57 4.60
C LEU A 198 8.55 -7.35 5.90
N LYS A 199 9.51 -7.14 6.80
CA LYS A 199 9.58 -7.84 8.08
C LYS A 199 9.81 -6.88 9.23
N ARG A 200 9.63 -7.39 10.45
CA ARG A 200 10.06 -6.70 11.67
C ARG A 200 11.53 -6.99 11.90
N GLU A 201 12.20 -6.05 12.54
CA GLU A 201 13.58 -6.25 12.97
C GLU A 201 13.69 -7.50 13.86
N GLY A 202 14.64 -8.38 13.54
CA GLY A 202 14.88 -9.65 14.22
C GLY A 202 13.99 -10.83 13.79
N ASP A 203 13.08 -10.66 12.83
CA ASP A 203 12.28 -11.76 12.27
C ASP A 203 12.95 -12.37 11.04
N ASP A 204 13.89 -13.30 11.23
CA ASP A 204 14.67 -13.88 10.14
C ASP A 204 14.04 -15.13 9.51
N ASN A 205 12.80 -15.48 9.90
CA ASN A 205 12.13 -16.65 9.35
C ASN A 205 11.45 -16.31 8.03
N ILE A 206 12.26 -16.20 6.97
CA ILE A 206 11.80 -15.93 5.61
C ILE A 206 11.72 -17.26 4.85
N PRO A 207 10.54 -17.66 4.33
CA PRO A 207 10.43 -18.88 3.55
C PRO A 207 11.18 -18.75 2.21
N SER A 208 11.59 -19.89 1.65
CA SER A 208 12.11 -19.92 0.28
C SER A 208 10.97 -19.71 -0.72
N PHE A 209 11.23 -18.89 -1.74
CA PHE A 209 10.32 -18.61 -2.85
C PHE A 209 10.83 -19.20 -4.19
N GLY A 210 11.61 -20.29 -4.10
CA GLY A 210 12.29 -20.88 -5.25
C GLY A 210 13.48 -20.01 -5.69
N ASP A 211 13.66 -19.89 -7.01
CA ASP A 211 14.79 -19.18 -7.61
C ASP A 211 14.56 -17.67 -7.80
N ILE A 212 13.40 -17.14 -7.37
CA ILE A 212 13.11 -15.72 -7.53
C ILE A 212 13.99 -14.92 -6.56
N PRO A 213 14.65 -13.84 -7.00
CA PRO A 213 15.38 -12.93 -6.11
C PRO A 213 14.50 -12.41 -4.97
N VAL A 214 14.97 -12.58 -3.74
CA VAL A 214 14.28 -12.10 -2.52
C VAL A 214 15.13 -11.03 -1.86
N CYS A 215 14.53 -9.87 -1.57
CA CYS A 215 15.15 -8.85 -0.73
C CYS A 215 14.27 -8.52 0.46
N CYS A 216 14.90 -8.40 1.63
CA CYS A 216 14.22 -8.12 2.88
C CYS A 216 14.36 -6.65 3.26
N GLY A 217 13.26 -6.08 3.75
CA GLY A 217 13.19 -4.71 4.23
C GLY A 217 12.58 -4.67 5.62
N ASN A 218 13.26 -4.02 6.55
CA ASN A 218 12.76 -3.80 7.90
C ASN A 218 11.85 -2.56 7.92
N ILE A 219 10.61 -2.74 8.39
CA ILE A 219 9.67 -1.65 8.57
C ILE A 219 10.12 -0.81 9.77
N LYS A 220 10.41 0.47 9.54
CA LYS A 220 10.76 1.42 10.58
C LYS A 220 9.68 2.49 10.70
N GLN A 221 9.20 2.73 11.92
CA GLN A 221 8.34 3.88 12.19
C GLN A 221 9.19 5.13 12.37
N ASN A 222 8.76 6.23 11.74
CA ASN A 222 9.39 7.53 11.89
C ASN A 222 8.58 8.38 12.89
N PHE A 223 9.25 8.79 13.98
CA PHE A 223 8.69 9.63 15.05
C PHE A 223 9.35 11.02 15.13
N ASP A 224 10.11 11.47 14.12
CA ASP A 224 10.99 12.65 14.17
C ASP A 224 10.26 13.95 14.62
N ASN A 225 8.95 14.04 14.41
CA ASN A 225 8.13 15.21 14.76
C ASN A 225 7.15 14.97 15.93
N ILE A 226 7.34 13.89 16.71
CA ILE A 226 6.47 13.47 17.81
C ILE A 226 7.26 13.51 19.12
N SER A 227 6.72 14.19 20.13
CA SER A 227 7.38 14.31 21.44
C SER A 227 6.39 14.61 22.56
N GLY A 228 6.84 14.38 23.79
CA GLY A 228 6.05 14.65 24.99
C GLY A 228 4.88 13.69 25.15
N ARG A 229 3.82 14.18 25.81
CA ARG A 229 2.60 13.41 26.09
C ARG A 229 1.74 13.32 24.82
N LEU A 230 1.17 12.16 24.54
CA LEU A 230 0.47 11.88 23.29
C LEU A 230 -1.00 11.55 23.49
N MET A 231 -1.83 12.01 22.55
CA MET A 231 -3.17 11.52 22.32
C MET A 231 -3.19 10.91 20.92
N VAL A 232 -3.41 9.60 20.82
CA VAL A 232 -3.21 8.85 19.58
C VAL A 232 -4.57 8.40 19.04
N PHE A 233 -4.82 8.55 17.75
CA PHE A 233 -6.00 7.98 17.12
C PHE A 233 -5.69 7.36 15.76
N CYS A 234 -6.51 6.40 15.32
CA CYS A 234 -6.41 5.84 13.98
C CYS A 234 -7.71 5.19 13.52
N GLY A 235 -7.90 5.17 12.19
CA GLY A 235 -8.97 4.48 11.47
C GLY A 235 -8.39 3.33 10.66
N LEU A 236 -7.86 2.32 11.37
CA LEU A 236 -7.22 1.13 10.80
C LEU A 236 -8.00 -0.14 11.16
N GLY A 237 -7.92 -1.18 10.33
CA GLY A 237 -8.52 -2.49 10.63
C GLY A 237 -7.98 -3.19 11.90
N TYR A 238 -6.76 -2.86 12.34
CA TYR A 238 -6.14 -3.39 13.57
C TYR A 238 -5.52 -2.27 14.45
N PRO A 239 -6.34 -1.43 15.10
CA PRO A 239 -5.86 -0.26 15.86
C PRO A 239 -4.86 -0.60 16.97
N GLN A 240 -5.04 -1.76 17.62
CA GLN A 240 -4.19 -2.18 18.73
C GLN A 240 -2.72 -2.35 18.32
N LYS A 241 -2.45 -2.87 17.11
CA LYS A 241 -1.08 -2.97 16.59
C LYS A 241 -0.45 -1.59 16.43
N PHE A 242 -1.24 -0.60 16.00
CA PHE A 242 -0.78 0.77 15.86
C PHE A 242 -0.52 1.43 17.22
N PHE A 243 -1.41 1.28 18.21
CA PHE A 243 -1.18 1.88 19.54
C PHE A 243 0.05 1.29 20.25
N GLN A 244 0.35 0.01 20.04
CA GLN A 244 1.51 -0.66 20.64
C GLN A 244 2.86 -0.07 20.21
N ILE A 245 2.94 0.58 19.03
CA ILE A 245 4.19 1.21 18.57
C ILE A 245 4.60 2.41 19.45
N PHE A 246 3.65 2.96 20.23
CA PHE A 246 3.88 4.09 21.14
C PHE A 246 4.19 3.64 22.57
N SER A 247 4.54 2.37 22.80
CA SER A 247 4.84 1.83 24.14
C SER A 247 5.95 2.58 24.89
N ASN A 248 6.85 3.24 24.17
CA ASN A 248 7.92 4.06 24.73
C ASN A 248 7.54 5.54 24.95
N PHE A 249 6.30 5.93 24.70
CA PHE A 249 5.79 7.30 24.87
C PHE A 249 4.78 7.38 26.02
N GLU A 250 4.63 8.57 26.61
CA GLU A 250 3.55 8.83 27.55
C GLU A 250 2.22 9.04 26.78
N VAL A 251 1.43 7.98 26.64
CA VAL A 251 0.14 8.05 25.95
C VAL A 251 -0.98 8.37 26.95
N ALA A 252 -1.56 9.56 26.85
CA ALA A 252 -2.66 10.03 27.69
C ALA A 252 -4.00 9.35 27.33
N LYS A 253 -4.23 9.14 26.03
CA LYS A 253 -5.49 8.63 25.50
C LYS A 253 -5.29 8.02 24.11
N THR A 254 -6.01 6.94 23.83
CA THR A 254 -6.11 6.33 22.49
C THR A 254 -7.55 6.34 22.00
N ILE A 255 -7.78 6.64 20.72
CA ILE A 255 -9.12 6.60 20.10
C ILE A 255 -9.07 5.75 18.83
N ALA A 256 -9.89 4.71 18.76
CA ALA A 256 -10.01 3.87 17.57
C ALA A 256 -11.26 4.26 16.77
N PHE A 257 -11.07 4.46 15.47
CA PHE A 257 -12.13 4.65 14.49
C PHE A 257 -12.22 3.42 13.57
N PRO A 258 -13.36 3.22 12.89
CA PRO A 258 -13.47 2.22 11.82
C PRO A 258 -12.39 2.39 10.75
N ASP A 259 -12.06 1.30 10.05
CA ASP A 259 -11.18 1.41 8.88
C ASP A 259 -11.85 2.27 7.81
N HIS A 260 -11.06 3.05 7.09
CA HIS A 260 -11.57 4.01 6.09
C HIS A 260 -12.49 5.12 6.65
N TYR A 261 -12.32 5.50 7.93
CA TYR A 261 -13.18 6.52 8.55
C TYR A 261 -13.06 7.92 7.90
N PRO A 262 -14.17 8.56 7.49
CA PRO A 262 -14.19 9.94 7.05
C PRO A 262 -14.36 10.88 8.25
N TYR A 263 -13.28 11.54 8.68
CA TYR A 263 -13.28 12.40 9.86
C TYR A 263 -14.02 13.72 9.61
N LYS A 264 -14.98 14.05 10.49
CA LYS A 264 -15.73 15.32 10.42
C LYS A 264 -15.03 16.44 11.17
N ASP A 265 -15.40 17.66 10.79
CA ASP A 265 -14.90 18.89 11.38
C ASP A 265 -15.07 18.98 12.90
N GLU A 266 -16.25 18.63 13.40
CA GLU A 266 -16.57 18.70 14.83
C GLU A 266 -15.77 17.67 15.63
N GLU A 267 -15.54 16.48 15.04
CA GLU A 267 -14.78 15.40 15.67
C GLU A 267 -13.30 15.78 15.78
N VAL A 268 -12.71 16.30 14.71
CA VAL A 268 -11.30 16.71 14.69
C VAL A 268 -11.08 17.89 15.63
N SER A 269 -11.98 18.88 15.63
CA SER A 269 -11.91 20.02 16.55
C SER A 269 -12.01 19.57 18.01
N GLY A 270 -12.95 18.68 18.32
CA GLY A 270 -13.08 18.11 19.67
C GLY A 270 -11.85 17.32 20.12
N MET A 271 -11.22 16.56 19.21
CA MET A 271 -9.95 15.87 19.51
C MET A 271 -8.81 16.85 19.79
N LEU A 272 -8.72 17.95 19.05
CA LEU A 272 -7.70 18.99 19.27
C LEU A 272 -7.91 19.70 20.61
N GLU A 273 -9.14 20.05 20.98
CA GLU A 273 -9.47 20.65 22.28
C GLU A 273 -9.17 19.69 23.44
N GLU A 274 -9.48 18.40 23.27
CA GLU A 274 -9.15 17.39 24.27
C GLU A 274 -7.63 17.19 24.42
N ALA A 275 -6.90 17.08 23.30
CA ALA A 275 -5.44 17.00 23.32
C ALA A 275 -4.82 18.22 24.02
N PHE A 276 -5.33 19.42 23.76
CA PHE A 276 -4.91 20.65 24.46
C PHE A 276 -5.12 20.55 25.98
N ARG A 277 -6.31 20.12 26.43
CA ARG A 277 -6.60 19.94 27.87
C ARG A 277 -5.69 18.90 28.53
N LEU A 278 -5.36 17.84 27.82
CA LEU A 278 -4.44 16.79 28.27
C LEU A 278 -2.96 17.21 28.20
N ARG A 279 -2.66 18.40 27.67
CA ARG A 279 -1.30 18.85 27.32
C ARG A 279 -0.57 17.81 26.46
N ALA A 280 -1.32 17.23 25.52
CA ALA A 280 -0.86 16.15 24.66
C ALA A 280 -0.80 16.60 23.20
N GLN A 281 0.15 16.04 22.43
CA GLN A 281 0.16 16.14 20.98
C GLN A 281 -0.86 15.16 20.39
N LEU A 282 -1.68 15.63 19.45
CA LEU A 282 -2.59 14.76 18.71
C LEU A 282 -1.84 14.07 17.57
N VAL A 283 -1.85 12.73 17.55
CA VAL A 283 -1.06 11.91 16.64
C VAL A 283 -1.92 10.88 15.91
N THR A 284 -1.69 10.68 14.61
CA THR A 284 -2.36 9.65 13.80
C THR A 284 -1.46 9.03 12.72
N THR A 285 -2.02 8.24 11.81
CA THR A 285 -1.30 7.66 10.66
C THR A 285 -1.26 8.66 9.50
N GLU A 286 -0.28 8.56 8.59
CA GLU A 286 -0.28 9.37 7.37
C GLU A 286 -1.54 9.13 6.50
N LYS A 287 -2.04 7.89 6.48
CA LYS A 287 -3.23 7.51 5.73
C LYS A 287 -4.51 8.13 6.30
N ASP A 288 -4.65 8.16 7.63
CA ASP A 288 -5.79 8.81 8.30
C ASP A 288 -5.78 10.33 8.08
N LEU A 289 -4.60 10.96 8.09
CA LEU A 289 -4.47 12.39 7.80
C LEU A 289 -5.09 12.77 6.46
N MET A 290 -5.00 11.90 5.45
CA MET A 290 -5.57 12.16 4.10
C MET A 290 -7.10 12.31 4.11
N ARG A 291 -7.76 11.79 5.14
CA ARG A 291 -9.22 11.85 5.32
C ARG A 291 -9.66 12.94 6.29
N ILE A 292 -8.71 13.67 6.87
CA ILE A 292 -8.97 14.81 7.75
C ILE A 292 -9.07 16.09 6.90
N PRO A 293 -9.99 17.02 7.20
CA PRO A 293 -10.04 18.30 6.51
C PRO A 293 -8.70 19.05 6.57
N LYS A 294 -8.21 19.50 5.40
CA LYS A 294 -6.86 20.06 5.21
C LYS A 294 -6.49 21.18 6.20
N LYS A 295 -7.46 21.98 6.64
CA LYS A 295 -7.25 23.07 7.62
C LYS A 295 -6.70 22.61 8.98
N TYR A 296 -6.83 21.32 9.32
CA TYR A 296 -6.29 20.77 10.56
C TYR A 296 -4.93 20.11 10.41
N TRP A 297 -4.41 19.92 9.18
CA TRP A 297 -3.22 19.10 8.95
C TRP A 297 -1.97 19.59 9.68
N SER A 298 -1.78 20.90 9.80
CA SER A 298 -0.64 21.49 10.51
C SER A 298 -0.66 21.27 12.03
N GLN A 299 -1.83 20.96 12.59
CA GLN A 299 -2.07 20.81 14.03
C GLN A 299 -1.96 19.35 14.49
N ILE A 300 -1.90 18.40 13.55
CA ILE A 300 -1.89 16.95 13.82
C ILE A 300 -0.55 16.38 13.38
N LYS A 301 0.08 15.58 14.24
CA LYS A 301 1.31 14.86 13.89
C LYS A 301 0.98 13.50 13.31
N THR A 302 1.84 13.01 12.43
CA THR A 302 1.70 11.68 11.82
C THR A 302 2.93 10.83 12.09
N VAL A 303 2.70 9.54 12.31
CA VAL A 303 3.79 8.54 12.26
C VAL A 303 3.97 8.10 10.82
N GLY A 304 5.15 8.39 10.27
CA GLY A 304 5.56 7.90 8.96
C GLY A 304 6.03 6.45 9.04
N VAL A 305 6.02 5.77 7.90
CA VAL A 305 6.57 4.41 7.77
C VAL A 305 7.60 4.39 6.66
N ASP A 306 8.81 3.98 7.00
CA ASP A 306 9.93 3.83 6.09
C ASP A 306 10.39 2.36 6.05
N ILE A 307 11.18 2.04 5.03
CA ILE A 307 11.82 0.72 4.88
C ILE A 307 13.32 0.92 4.92
N ILE A 308 13.98 0.12 5.74
CA ILE A 308 15.43 -0.06 5.70
C ILE A 308 15.70 -1.40 5.03
N TRP A 309 16.23 -1.37 3.82
CA TRP A 309 16.60 -2.58 3.09
C TRP A 309 17.87 -3.20 3.66
N GLU A 310 17.86 -4.52 3.84
CA GLU A 310 19.02 -5.28 4.34
C GLU A 310 20.11 -5.43 3.28
N SER A 311 19.72 -5.36 2.01
CA SER A 311 20.59 -5.33 0.85
C SER A 311 20.10 -4.26 -0.12
N PRO A 312 20.99 -3.61 -0.89
CA PRO A 312 20.58 -2.69 -1.94
C PRO A 312 19.63 -3.37 -2.93
N ILE A 313 18.61 -2.64 -3.38
CA ILE A 313 17.62 -3.13 -4.34
C ILE A 313 17.83 -2.54 -5.74
N ASP A 314 19.03 -2.04 -6.04
CA ASP A 314 19.37 -1.39 -7.31
C ASP A 314 19.22 -2.30 -8.52
N PHE A 315 19.32 -3.62 -8.34
CA PHE A 315 19.08 -4.61 -9.39
C PHE A 315 17.66 -4.53 -9.99
N LEU A 316 16.71 -3.94 -9.25
CA LEU A 316 15.38 -3.64 -9.77
C LEU A 316 15.42 -2.60 -10.90
N PHE A 317 16.50 -1.84 -11.03
CA PHE A 317 16.68 -0.80 -12.04
C PHE A 317 17.58 -1.20 -13.23
N ASP A 318 18.01 -2.46 -13.29
CA ASP A 318 18.79 -3.03 -14.39
C ASP A 318 17.84 -3.54 -15.50
N PHE A 319 17.62 -2.75 -16.55
CA PHE A 319 16.75 -3.07 -17.69
C PHE A 319 17.55 -3.44 -18.93
#